data_AF-A0A8S0ZUQ8-F1
#
_entry.id   AF-A0A8S0ZUQ8-F1
#
_cell.length_a   1.000
_cell.length_b   1.000
_cell.length_c   1.000
_cell.angle_alpha   90.00
_cell.angle_beta   90.00
_cell.angle_gamma   90.00
#
_symmetry.space_group_name_H-M   'P 1'
#
loop_
_entity.id
_entity.type
_entity.pdbx_description
1 polymer ?
#
loop_
_entity_poly.entity_id
_entity_poly.type
_entity_poly.pdbx_seq_one_letter_code
_entity_poly.pdbx_strand_id
1 'polypeptide(L)'
;MDFVVDNSWIVPYSPLISKTFKTHCNVEYCNSVKSIKYICKYVTKGSDMAVFGLQSSNTNHEISRYQVGRYVNCNEAIWRIFAFPIHERHPTVVHLAVHLENGQRVYFTASNAMLRAGTPPATTLTSFFAICQSDPFARTLLYSEMPRYYTWNASSKNFQRRKEGDAVPGYPDVRSTDALGRMYTVHPKNDECFYLRLLLVNVREPTSFETLRTVNGVIFPTYRAACEELNLLENDKHWDTTIAEAIISASPSQIRTLFAIIISTCFPSNPCNLWHKYKDNMSEDILHQIRITSRNHDVEINEEIHYCALLLIEDMCYLMYGSLLIRLGMPAPNREMNDAFNRELEREREYDHQELDLVVQKNVPLLNSQQKEVYDTLMKAIDDGNGGLYFLDAPGGTGKTFLMSVVLATVRARSNIAVAFASSGIAATLLEGCRTAHSALKLPLNLQTIEEPTCNITKNSAMAKVSSGTNAQWRINVYKLEALNRTLKYLRNDSRCFGGAMILLSGDFRQTVLPNCQ
;
A
#
# COMPACT_ATOMS: atom_id res chain seq x y z
N MET A 1 -34.98 19.97 30.90
CA MET A 1 -34.37 18.63 30.79
C MET A 1 -32.99 18.76 31.38
N ASP A 2 -32.78 18.26 32.58
CA ASP A 2 -31.47 18.32 33.22
C ASP A 2 -30.59 17.24 32.60
N PHE A 3 -29.51 17.66 31.97
CA PHE A 3 -28.60 16.79 31.24
C PHE A 3 -27.48 16.36 32.17
N VAL A 4 -27.48 15.08 32.54
CA VAL A 4 -26.45 14.50 33.41
C VAL A 4 -25.21 14.21 32.58
N VAL A 5 -24.17 15.02 32.75
CA VAL A 5 -22.83 14.76 32.19
C VAL A 5 -22.14 13.73 33.08
N ASP A 6 -21.92 12.52 32.56
CA ASP A 6 -21.12 11.48 33.22
C ASP A 6 -19.80 11.23 32.48
N ASN A 7 -19.01 10.27 32.96
CA ASN A 7 -17.70 9.93 32.39
C ASN A 7 -17.77 9.38 30.94
N SER A 8 -18.96 9.04 30.42
CA SER A 8 -19.12 8.64 29.01
C SER A 8 -18.97 9.82 28.03
N TRP A 9 -19.05 11.06 28.52
CA TRP A 9 -18.85 12.30 27.76
C TRP A 9 -17.41 12.83 27.80
N ILE A 10 -16.52 12.22 28.60
CA ILE A 10 -15.14 12.68 28.77
C ILE A 10 -14.23 11.96 27.77
N VAL A 11 -13.79 12.69 26.74
CA VAL A 11 -12.74 12.21 25.81
C VAL A 11 -11.41 12.09 26.58
N PRO A 12 -10.71 10.93 26.52
CA PRO A 12 -9.38 10.79 27.10
C PRO A 12 -8.42 11.84 26.52
N TYR A 13 -7.81 12.66 27.38
CA TYR A 13 -6.88 13.71 26.98
C TYR A 13 -5.55 13.58 27.72
N SER A 14 -4.47 14.05 27.09
CA SER A 14 -3.16 14.15 27.72
C SER A 14 -2.91 15.59 28.18
N PRO A 15 -2.85 15.85 29.51
CA PRO A 15 -2.62 17.21 30.03
C PRO A 15 -1.31 17.82 29.52
N LEU A 16 -0.28 17.00 29.32
CA LEU A 16 1.01 17.44 28.77
C LEU A 16 0.84 17.93 27.33
N ILE A 17 0.24 17.12 26.46
CA ILE A 17 0.08 17.44 25.03
C ILE A 17 -0.83 18.65 24.86
N SER A 18 -1.97 18.69 25.55
CA SER A 18 -2.89 19.84 25.50
C SER A 18 -2.27 21.14 26.04
N LYS A 19 -1.37 21.07 27.03
CA LYS A 19 -0.64 22.25 27.52
C LYS A 19 0.47 22.69 26.56
N THR A 20 1.19 21.76 25.95
CA THR A 20 2.24 22.04 24.95
C THR A 20 1.67 22.70 23.69
N PHE A 21 0.57 22.17 23.14
CA PHE A 21 -0.04 22.67 21.90
C PHE A 21 -1.20 23.67 22.11
N LYS A 22 -1.53 24.00 23.38
CA LYS A 22 -2.61 24.93 23.78
C LYS A 22 -3.96 24.61 23.11
N THR A 23 -4.29 23.34 22.96
CA THR A 23 -5.51 22.88 22.28
C THR A 23 -6.03 21.56 22.86
N HIS A 24 -7.29 21.23 22.59
CA HIS A 24 -7.86 19.92 22.94
C HIS A 24 -7.31 18.87 21.95
N CYS A 25 -6.61 17.87 22.48
CA CYS A 25 -5.95 16.84 21.67
C CYS A 25 -6.56 15.46 21.98
N ASN A 26 -7.13 14.82 20.95
CA ASN A 26 -7.37 13.37 20.97
C ASN A 26 -6.04 12.65 20.73
N VAL A 27 -5.79 11.53 21.42
CA VAL A 27 -4.51 10.80 21.35
C VAL A 27 -4.78 9.33 21.04
N GLU A 28 -4.47 8.91 19.81
CA GLU A 28 -4.73 7.55 19.33
C GLU A 28 -3.43 6.74 19.16
N TYR A 29 -3.40 5.53 19.73
CA TYR A 29 -2.24 4.63 19.60
C TYR A 29 -2.25 3.91 18.23
N CYS A 30 -1.39 4.38 17.32
CA CYS A 30 -1.23 3.79 16.00
C CYS A 30 -0.24 2.60 16.01
N ASN A 31 -0.75 1.37 16.15
CA ASN A 31 0.06 0.14 16.10
C ASN A 31 0.62 -0.22 14.69
N SER A 32 0.62 0.72 13.72
CA SER A 32 1.14 0.47 12.37
C SER A 32 1.60 1.73 11.67
N VAL A 33 2.76 1.63 11.00
CA VAL A 33 3.27 2.63 10.04
C VAL A 33 2.26 2.88 8.90
N LYS A 34 1.36 1.94 8.60
CA LYS A 34 0.26 2.15 7.63
C LYS A 34 -0.70 3.26 8.08
N SER A 35 -1.03 3.32 9.38
CA SER A 35 -1.90 4.36 9.95
C SER A 35 -1.22 5.73 9.91
N ILE A 36 0.07 5.81 10.25
CA ILE A 36 0.87 7.04 10.13
C ILE A 36 0.92 7.53 8.68
N LYS A 37 1.21 6.64 7.72
CA LYS A 37 1.19 6.96 6.28
C LYS A 37 -0.21 7.40 5.80
N TYR A 38 -1.28 6.87 6.40
CA TYR A 38 -2.65 7.27 6.10
C TYR A 38 -2.94 8.68 6.60
N ILE A 39 -2.71 8.98 7.88
CA ILE A 39 -2.88 10.33 8.48
C ILE A 39 -2.05 11.37 7.72
N CYS A 40 -0.74 11.13 7.55
CA CYS A 40 0.14 12.01 6.78
C CYS A 40 -0.32 12.21 5.33
N LYS A 41 -0.96 11.21 4.71
CA LYS A 41 -1.54 11.37 3.36
C LYS A 41 -2.69 12.37 3.36
N TYR A 42 -3.55 12.44 4.37
CA TYR A 42 -4.63 13.45 4.40
C TYR A 42 -4.11 14.85 4.75
N VAL A 43 -3.13 14.97 5.64
CA VAL A 43 -2.46 16.25 5.95
C VAL A 43 -1.67 16.81 4.74
N THR A 44 -1.16 15.94 3.85
CA THR A 44 -0.34 16.36 2.70
C THR A 44 -1.05 16.31 1.34
N LYS A 45 -2.19 15.61 1.23
CA LYS A 45 -3.07 15.67 0.06
C LYS A 45 -3.70 17.07 0.02
N GLY A 46 -3.35 17.85 -1.00
CA GLY A 46 -3.98 19.15 -1.22
C GLY A 46 -5.49 19.01 -1.41
N SER A 47 -6.22 20.07 -1.03
CA SER A 47 -7.68 20.17 -1.18
C SER A 47 -8.12 19.78 -2.59
N ASP A 48 -9.16 18.95 -2.70
CA ASP A 48 -9.64 18.44 -3.99
C ASP A 48 -9.98 19.61 -4.93
N MET A 49 -9.57 19.51 -6.19
CA MET A 49 -9.78 20.57 -7.19
C MET A 49 -11.03 20.30 -8.00
N ALA A 50 -11.86 21.33 -8.17
CA ALA A 50 -13.01 21.34 -9.06
C ALA A 50 -12.72 22.25 -10.25
N VAL A 51 -12.97 21.75 -11.46
CA VAL A 51 -13.04 22.57 -12.67
C VAL A 51 -14.47 23.04 -12.81
N PHE A 52 -14.70 24.35 -12.87
CA PHE A 52 -16.03 24.93 -13.08
C PHE A 52 -16.02 25.94 -14.22
N GLY A 53 -17.13 25.96 -14.96
CA GLY A 53 -17.36 26.91 -16.04
C GLY A 53 -17.84 28.25 -15.49
N LEU A 54 -17.16 29.35 -15.82
CA LEU A 54 -17.72 30.70 -15.65
C LEU A 54 -18.36 31.14 -16.97
N GLN A 55 -19.65 31.47 -16.91
CA GLN A 55 -20.41 31.96 -18.05
C GLN A 55 -20.13 33.45 -18.28
N SER A 56 -18.92 33.77 -18.73
CA SER A 56 -18.54 35.11 -19.19
C SER A 56 -19.03 35.35 -20.62
N SER A 57 -19.41 36.59 -20.92
CA SER A 57 -20.02 37.00 -22.19
C SER A 57 -19.06 37.02 -23.39
N ASN A 58 -17.75 36.86 -23.18
CA ASN A 58 -16.75 36.84 -24.25
C ASN A 58 -16.43 35.39 -24.68
N THR A 59 -16.96 35.01 -25.84
CA THR A 59 -17.01 33.61 -26.31
C THR A 59 -15.70 33.01 -26.83
N ASN A 60 -14.61 33.77 -26.92
CA ASN A 60 -13.44 33.42 -27.75
C ASN A 60 -12.17 33.02 -26.99
N HIS A 61 -12.19 32.85 -25.66
CA HIS A 61 -11.00 32.48 -24.88
C HIS A 61 -11.25 31.23 -24.01
N GLU A 62 -10.91 30.06 -24.52
CA GLU A 62 -11.13 28.74 -23.89
C GLU A 62 -10.58 28.66 -22.46
N ILE A 63 -9.36 29.15 -22.24
CA ILE A 63 -8.69 29.19 -20.93
C ILE A 63 -9.48 30.03 -19.90
N SER A 64 -10.25 31.03 -20.35
CA SER A 64 -11.06 31.86 -19.44
C SER A 64 -12.42 31.24 -19.07
N ARG A 65 -12.88 30.24 -19.83
CA ARG A 65 -14.16 29.56 -19.57
C ARG A 65 -14.06 28.64 -18.36
N TYR A 66 -12.92 27.98 -18.15
CA TYR A 66 -12.75 26.97 -17.11
C TYR A 66 -11.78 27.45 -16.03
N GLN A 67 -12.29 27.69 -14.82
CA GLN A 67 -11.45 27.94 -13.65
C GLN A 67 -11.26 26.66 -12.85
N VAL A 68 -10.05 26.49 -12.30
CA VAL A 68 -9.69 25.39 -11.41
C VAL A 68 -9.64 25.94 -9.99
N GLY A 69 -10.69 25.69 -9.21
CA GLY A 69 -10.75 26.06 -7.79
C GLY A 69 -10.40 24.90 -6.88
N ARG A 70 -9.92 25.21 -5.67
CA ARG A 70 -9.81 24.23 -4.58
C ARG A 70 -11.11 24.22 -3.78
N TYR A 71 -11.71 23.06 -3.62
CA TYR A 71 -12.81 22.87 -2.69
C TYR A 71 -12.25 22.79 -1.26
N VAL A 72 -12.56 23.80 -0.44
CA VAL A 72 -12.25 23.84 1.00
C VAL A 72 -13.54 23.66 1.79
N ASN A 73 -13.47 23.02 2.95
CA ASN A 73 -14.64 22.89 3.83
C ASN A 73 -14.93 24.22 4.55
N CYS A 74 -16.12 24.37 5.12
CA CYS A 74 -16.54 25.63 5.77
C CYS A 74 -15.61 26.04 6.93
N ASN A 75 -15.10 25.08 7.71
CA ASN A 75 -14.21 25.37 8.83
C ASN A 75 -12.84 25.84 8.34
N GLU A 76 -12.27 25.18 7.33
CA GLU A 76 -11.02 25.59 6.68
C GLU A 76 -11.16 26.97 6.01
N ALA A 77 -12.30 27.25 5.39
CA ALA A 77 -12.59 28.57 4.81
C ALA A 77 -12.59 29.67 5.87
N ILE A 78 -13.25 29.45 7.02
CA ILE A 78 -13.25 30.39 8.15
C ILE A 78 -11.84 30.58 8.72
N TRP A 79 -11.09 29.49 8.91
CA TRP A 79 -9.69 29.53 9.39
C TRP A 79 -8.77 30.34 8.46
N ARG A 80 -8.97 30.18 7.14
CA ARG A 80 -8.27 30.95 6.09
C ARG A 80 -8.66 32.42 6.08
N ILE A 81 -9.96 32.73 6.26
CA ILE A 81 -10.47 34.11 6.32
C ILE A 81 -9.86 34.87 7.50
N PHE A 82 -9.73 34.22 8.66
CA PHE A 82 -9.07 34.80 9.83
C PHE A 82 -7.54 34.71 9.81
N ALA A 83 -6.94 34.27 8.70
CA ALA A 83 -5.50 34.12 8.51
C ALA A 83 -4.78 33.28 9.60
N PHE A 84 -5.51 32.37 10.26
CA PHE A 84 -4.94 31.52 11.30
C PHE A 84 -3.99 30.47 10.70
N PRO A 85 -2.89 30.10 11.40
CA PRO A 85 -2.03 29.00 11.00
C PRO A 85 -2.82 27.71 10.81
N ILE A 86 -2.73 27.11 9.62
CA ILE A 86 -3.45 25.88 9.25
C ILE A 86 -2.59 24.64 9.55
N HIS A 87 -1.28 24.75 9.36
CA HIS A 87 -0.32 23.70 9.66
C HIS A 87 1.05 24.32 9.92
N GLU A 88 1.79 23.70 10.83
CA GLU A 88 3.22 23.92 11.04
C GLU A 88 3.96 22.63 10.68
N ARG A 89 5.24 22.73 10.29
CA ARG A 89 6.07 21.56 9.98
C ARG A 89 7.42 21.71 10.65
N HIS A 90 7.61 20.92 11.70
CA HIS A 90 8.85 20.80 12.45
C HIS A 90 9.26 19.32 12.51
N PRO A 91 10.53 18.96 12.20
CA PRO A 91 11.58 19.83 11.68
C PRO A 91 11.35 20.26 10.22
N THR A 92 12.10 21.26 9.76
CA THR A 92 12.07 21.67 8.34
C THR A 92 12.63 20.57 7.44
N VAL A 93 11.86 20.10 6.46
CA VAL A 93 12.31 19.08 5.49
C VAL A 93 12.59 19.72 4.12
N VAL A 94 13.85 19.64 3.68
CA VAL A 94 14.30 20.16 2.38
C VAL A 94 14.38 19.00 1.37
N HIS A 95 13.70 19.15 0.24
CA HIS A 95 13.76 18.16 -0.84
C HIS A 95 15.06 18.28 -1.63
N LEU A 96 15.78 17.16 -1.73
CA LEU A 96 17.04 17.04 -2.44
C LEU A 96 16.83 16.31 -3.77
N ALA A 97 17.17 16.98 -4.86
CA ALA A 97 17.15 16.42 -6.22
C ALA A 97 18.12 15.24 -6.34
N VAL A 98 17.73 14.21 -7.09
CA VAL A 98 18.55 13.07 -7.47
C VAL A 98 18.28 12.81 -8.95
N HIS A 99 19.34 12.81 -9.75
CA HIS A 99 19.30 12.56 -11.19
C HIS A 99 20.70 12.17 -11.69
N LEU A 100 20.77 11.51 -12.84
CA LEU A 100 22.02 11.30 -13.56
C LEU A 100 22.58 12.62 -14.11
N GLU A 101 23.83 12.60 -14.57
CA GLU A 101 24.43 13.72 -15.29
C GLU A 101 23.55 14.14 -16.47
N ASN A 102 23.31 15.45 -16.60
CA ASN A 102 22.38 16.07 -17.57
C ASN A 102 20.90 15.61 -17.49
N GLY A 103 20.54 14.64 -16.65
CA GLY A 103 19.17 14.15 -16.42
C GLY A 103 18.29 15.08 -15.56
N GLN A 104 18.57 16.38 -15.54
CA GLN A 104 17.90 17.34 -14.66
C GLN A 104 16.49 17.66 -15.18
N ARG A 105 15.49 17.74 -14.28
CA ARG A 105 14.14 18.16 -14.68
C ARG A 105 14.07 19.68 -14.88
N VAL A 106 14.09 20.12 -16.13
CA VAL A 106 14.00 21.54 -16.52
C VAL A 106 12.62 21.86 -17.10
N TYR A 107 12.07 23.03 -16.73
CA TYR A 107 10.87 23.59 -17.34
C TYR A 107 11.26 24.66 -18.36
N PHE A 108 10.69 24.58 -19.56
CA PHE A 108 11.01 25.47 -20.68
C PHE A 108 9.75 25.84 -21.47
N THR A 109 9.86 26.93 -22.24
CA THR A 109 8.93 27.35 -23.30
C THR A 109 9.61 27.14 -24.65
N ALA A 110 8.84 27.10 -25.75
CA ALA A 110 9.41 26.97 -27.09
C ALA A 110 10.51 28.02 -27.38
N SER A 111 10.35 29.24 -26.85
CA SER A 111 11.31 30.34 -26.97
C SER A 111 12.60 30.20 -26.18
N ASN A 112 12.63 29.40 -25.10
CA ASN A 112 13.83 29.25 -24.24
C ASN A 112 14.39 27.83 -24.18
N ALA A 113 13.82 26.88 -24.92
CA ALA A 113 14.23 25.47 -24.95
C ALA A 113 15.73 25.28 -25.21
N MET A 114 16.28 25.91 -26.26
CA MET A 114 17.71 25.79 -26.60
C MET A 114 18.62 26.36 -25.50
N LEU A 115 18.27 27.53 -24.94
CA LEU A 115 19.01 28.14 -23.85
C LEU A 115 18.99 27.25 -22.58
N ARG A 116 17.83 26.66 -22.28
CA ARG A 116 17.64 25.73 -21.15
C ARG A 116 18.38 24.40 -21.34
N ALA A 117 18.54 23.94 -22.58
CA ALA A 117 19.32 22.75 -22.90
C ALA A 117 20.83 23.00 -22.77
N GLY A 118 21.33 24.14 -23.26
CA GLY A 118 22.75 24.51 -23.13
C GLY A 118 23.16 24.99 -21.73
N THR A 119 22.22 25.57 -20.97
CA THR A 119 22.45 26.07 -19.59
C THR A 119 21.31 25.63 -18.66
N PRO A 120 21.28 24.35 -18.23
CA PRO A 120 20.28 23.87 -17.29
C PRO A 120 20.44 24.57 -15.92
N PRO A 121 19.34 25.04 -15.30
CA PRO A 121 19.41 25.73 -14.00
C PRO A 121 19.86 24.77 -12.89
N ALA A 122 20.80 25.22 -12.05
CA ALA A 122 21.37 24.39 -11.00
C ALA A 122 20.32 23.77 -10.06
N THR A 123 20.52 22.50 -9.73
CA THR A 123 19.74 21.74 -8.75
C THR A 123 20.47 21.73 -7.41
N THR A 124 19.81 21.22 -6.37
CA THR A 124 20.50 20.96 -5.09
C THR A 124 21.67 20.00 -5.26
N LEU A 125 21.62 19.07 -6.22
CA LEU A 125 22.70 18.10 -6.45
C LEU A 125 23.91 18.75 -7.11
N THR A 126 23.71 19.51 -8.19
CA THR A 126 24.83 20.18 -8.88
C THR A 126 25.41 21.32 -8.04
N SER A 127 24.59 22.01 -7.23
CA SER A 127 25.09 22.97 -6.24
C SER A 127 25.82 22.32 -5.06
N PHE A 128 25.46 21.09 -4.66
CA PHE A 128 26.19 20.36 -3.63
C PHE A 128 27.61 20.06 -4.11
N PHE A 129 27.75 19.50 -5.32
CA PHE A 129 29.06 19.28 -5.95
C PHE A 129 29.90 20.58 -6.06
N ALA A 130 29.31 21.68 -6.53
CA ALA A 130 30.00 22.97 -6.64
C ALA A 130 30.46 23.55 -5.28
N ILE A 131 29.74 23.24 -4.19
CA ILE A 131 30.10 23.70 -2.84
C ILE A 131 31.10 22.75 -2.18
N CYS A 132 31.05 21.44 -2.47
CA CYS A 132 32.14 20.53 -2.13
C CYS A 132 33.46 20.95 -2.80
N GLN A 133 33.44 21.54 -4.00
CA GLN A 133 34.66 22.09 -4.61
C GLN A 133 35.22 23.27 -3.79
N SER A 134 34.38 24.21 -3.36
CA SER A 134 34.79 25.52 -2.80
C SER A 134 34.87 25.58 -1.27
N ASP A 135 34.08 24.80 -0.53
CA ASP A 135 33.98 24.83 0.93
C ASP A 135 34.46 23.51 1.55
N PRO A 136 35.62 23.48 2.25
CA PRO A 136 36.13 22.27 2.89
C PRO A 136 35.16 21.65 3.91
N PHE A 137 34.31 22.46 4.56
CA PHE A 137 33.33 21.90 5.51
C PHE A 137 32.27 21.06 4.79
N ALA A 138 31.83 21.49 3.59
CA ALA A 138 30.82 20.75 2.83
C ALA A 138 31.29 19.35 2.40
N ARG A 139 32.60 19.17 2.16
CA ARG A 139 33.18 17.85 1.83
C ARG A 139 32.93 16.80 2.92
N THR A 140 32.97 17.23 4.19
CA THR A 140 32.74 16.35 5.35
C THR A 140 31.31 15.82 5.47
N LEU A 141 30.37 16.40 4.73
CA LEU A 141 28.94 16.10 4.83
C LEU A 141 28.48 15.07 3.80
N LEU A 142 27.55 14.21 4.20
CA LEU A 142 26.72 13.45 3.27
C LEU A 142 25.65 14.37 2.66
N TYR A 143 25.16 14.04 1.46
CA TYR A 143 24.21 14.90 0.75
C TYR A 143 22.91 15.14 1.55
N SER A 144 22.43 14.15 2.30
CA SER A 144 21.28 14.27 3.21
C SER A 144 21.50 15.19 4.41
N GLU A 145 22.76 15.41 4.81
CA GLU A 145 23.14 16.28 5.94
C GLU A 145 23.26 17.75 5.51
N MET A 146 23.41 18.01 4.20
CA MET A 146 23.61 19.36 3.64
C MET A 146 22.58 20.39 4.16
N PRO A 147 21.26 20.10 4.21
CA PRO A 147 20.27 21.07 4.70
C PRO A 147 20.35 21.41 6.19
N ARG A 148 21.09 20.61 6.99
CA ARG A 148 21.28 20.86 8.42
C ARG A 148 22.16 22.09 8.67
N TYR A 149 23.15 22.30 7.80
CA TYR A 149 24.17 23.35 7.91
C TYR A 149 24.06 24.43 6.82
N TYR A 150 23.43 24.11 5.69
CA TYR A 150 23.21 25.02 4.58
C TYR A 150 21.72 25.19 4.27
N THR A 151 21.34 26.34 3.73
CA THR A 151 19.98 26.64 3.25
C THR A 151 19.99 26.78 1.74
N TRP A 152 19.01 26.15 1.07
CA TRP A 152 18.84 26.28 -0.37
C TRP A 152 18.19 27.61 -0.73
N ASN A 153 18.91 28.49 -1.43
CA ASN A 153 18.35 29.72 -1.96
C ASN A 153 17.72 29.45 -3.34
N ALA A 154 16.39 29.43 -3.39
CA ALA A 154 15.65 29.10 -4.60
C ALA A 154 15.79 30.13 -5.73
N SER A 155 16.20 31.37 -5.41
CA SER A 155 16.39 32.46 -6.37
C SER A 155 17.78 32.42 -7.02
N SER A 156 18.84 32.28 -6.22
CA SER A 156 20.22 32.16 -6.72
C SER A 156 20.62 30.74 -7.12
N LYS A 157 19.77 29.73 -6.86
CA LYS A 157 20.01 28.30 -7.17
C LYS A 157 21.30 27.75 -6.58
N ASN A 158 21.63 28.17 -5.35
CA ASN A 158 22.77 27.66 -4.60
C ASN A 158 22.42 27.40 -3.13
N PHE A 159 23.17 26.50 -2.50
CA PHE A 159 23.20 26.42 -1.04
C PHE A 159 24.06 27.56 -0.46
N GLN A 160 23.67 28.05 0.71
CA GLN A 160 24.38 29.09 1.47
C GLN A 160 24.49 28.64 2.92
N ARG A 161 25.61 28.91 3.61
CA ARG A 161 25.77 28.57 5.03
C ARG A 161 24.64 29.19 5.87
N ARG A 162 24.15 28.44 6.86
CA ARG A 162 23.13 28.94 7.80
C ARG A 162 23.71 30.05 8.68
N LYS A 163 22.88 31.08 8.91
CA LYS A 163 23.17 32.21 9.80
C LYS A 163 22.58 32.03 11.19
N GLU A 164 21.63 31.10 11.33
CA GLU A 164 20.88 30.81 12.55
C GLU A 164 21.07 29.35 12.95
N GLY A 165 20.92 29.06 14.25
CA GLY A 165 21.12 27.75 14.84
C GLY A 165 22.37 27.64 15.72
N ASP A 166 22.60 26.44 16.22
CA ASP A 166 23.69 26.14 17.16
C ASP A 166 25.05 26.23 16.47
N ALA A 167 26.05 26.77 17.17
CA ALA A 167 27.43 26.81 16.68
C ALA A 167 28.00 25.39 16.62
N VAL A 168 28.65 25.04 15.51
CA VAL A 168 29.26 23.71 15.33
C VAL A 168 30.63 23.67 16.04
N PRO A 169 30.87 22.73 16.97
CA PRO A 169 32.18 22.57 17.60
C PRO A 169 33.28 22.37 16.55
N GLY A 170 34.37 23.14 16.67
CA GLY A 170 35.48 23.14 15.71
C GLY A 170 35.28 24.03 14.46
N TYR A 171 34.08 24.57 14.22
CA TYR A 171 33.79 25.39 13.04
C TYR A 171 33.00 26.67 13.42
N PRO A 172 33.70 27.77 13.80
CA PRO A 172 33.05 28.98 14.35
C PRO A 172 32.08 29.66 13.37
N ASP A 173 32.37 29.59 12.07
CA ASP A 173 31.56 30.17 10.98
C ASP A 173 30.49 29.22 10.42
N VAL A 174 30.14 28.16 11.17
CA VAL A 174 29.13 27.17 10.76
C VAL A 174 28.05 27.07 11.84
N ARG A 175 26.80 27.15 11.40
CA ARG A 175 25.60 26.95 12.22
C ARG A 175 24.88 25.69 11.79
N SER A 176 24.31 24.99 12.77
CA SER A 176 23.51 23.77 12.55
C SER A 176 22.09 23.95 13.08
N THR A 177 21.15 23.27 12.44
CA THR A 177 19.73 23.29 12.81
C THR A 177 19.19 21.85 12.92
N ASP A 178 17.89 21.73 13.13
CA ASP A 178 17.08 20.51 13.07
C ASP A 178 16.75 20.06 11.64
N ALA A 179 17.02 20.90 10.63
CA ALA A 179 16.54 20.71 9.27
C ALA A 179 17.09 19.44 8.59
N LEU A 180 16.19 18.68 7.95
CA LEU A 180 16.45 17.36 7.37
C LEU A 180 16.49 17.39 5.85
N GLY A 181 17.51 16.78 5.24
CA GLY A 181 17.59 16.58 3.79
C GLY A 181 16.90 15.30 3.35
N ARG A 182 15.88 15.42 2.50
CA ARG A 182 15.12 14.29 1.94
C ARG A 182 15.40 14.13 0.45
N MET A 183 16.25 13.17 0.11
CA MET A 183 16.40 12.67 -1.26
C MET A 183 15.09 12.00 -1.74
N TYR A 184 14.81 12.12 -3.04
CA TYR A 184 13.73 11.36 -3.67
C TYR A 184 13.94 9.85 -3.53
N THR A 185 12.84 9.10 -3.44
CA THR A 185 12.87 7.64 -3.57
C THR A 185 13.03 7.31 -5.05
N VAL A 186 14.19 6.77 -5.42
CA VAL A 186 14.41 6.15 -6.72
C VAL A 186 14.06 4.66 -6.58
N HIS A 187 13.30 4.12 -7.55
CA HIS A 187 12.95 2.70 -7.58
C HIS A 187 14.09 1.90 -8.22
N PRO A 188 14.46 0.68 -7.74
CA PRO A 188 15.58 -0.10 -8.29
C PRO A 188 15.56 -0.29 -9.82
N LYS A 189 14.38 -0.46 -10.42
CA LYS A 189 14.18 -0.45 -11.90
C LYS A 189 14.77 0.76 -12.64
N ASN A 190 15.03 1.88 -11.97
CA ASN A 190 15.76 3.02 -12.52
C ASN A 190 17.24 2.88 -12.13
N ASP A 191 17.84 1.84 -12.69
CA ASP A 191 19.11 1.17 -12.34
C ASP A 191 20.23 2.14 -11.88
N GLU A 192 20.93 2.79 -12.81
CA GLU A 192 22.04 3.70 -12.49
C GLU A 192 21.65 4.89 -11.58
N CYS A 193 20.40 5.36 -11.64
CA CYS A 193 19.94 6.45 -10.77
C CYS A 193 19.70 5.97 -9.33
N PHE A 194 19.34 4.69 -9.14
CA PHE A 194 19.22 4.06 -7.84
C PHE A 194 20.59 3.89 -7.18
N TYR A 195 21.59 3.42 -7.93
CA TYR A 195 22.97 3.30 -7.43
C TYR A 195 23.61 4.67 -7.17
N LEU A 196 23.40 5.67 -8.03
CA LEU A 196 23.79 7.07 -7.77
C LEU A 196 23.20 7.57 -6.44
N ARG A 197 21.92 7.29 -6.18
CA ARG A 197 21.28 7.63 -4.90
C ARG A 197 21.94 6.90 -3.72
N LEU A 198 22.31 5.64 -3.88
CA LEU A 198 22.96 4.85 -2.84
C LEU A 198 24.36 5.41 -2.51
N LEU A 199 25.12 5.84 -3.52
CA LEU A 199 26.39 6.54 -3.33
C LEU A 199 26.21 7.87 -2.60
N LEU A 200 25.21 8.69 -2.96
CA LEU A 200 24.92 9.96 -2.26
C LEU A 200 24.51 9.80 -0.78
N VAL A 201 24.17 8.59 -0.33
CA VAL A 201 23.88 8.27 1.09
C VAL A 201 25.14 7.84 1.85
N ASN A 202 26.15 7.29 1.17
CA ASN A 202 27.30 6.63 1.80
C ASN A 202 28.66 7.31 1.53
N VAL A 203 28.79 8.04 0.42
CA VAL A 203 30.03 8.65 -0.06
C VAL A 203 30.07 10.13 0.33
N ARG A 204 31.19 10.54 0.95
CA ARG A 204 31.53 11.93 1.24
C ARG A 204 32.43 12.52 0.15
N GLU A 205 32.59 13.83 0.16
CA GLU A 205 33.46 14.59 -0.76
C GLU A 205 33.15 14.55 -2.28
N PRO A 206 31.94 14.22 -2.81
CA PRO A 206 31.73 14.23 -4.25
C PRO A 206 31.75 15.67 -4.79
N THR A 207 32.64 15.94 -5.74
CA THR A 207 32.81 17.25 -6.40
C THR A 207 32.29 17.27 -7.83
N SER A 208 31.93 16.12 -8.38
CA SER A 208 31.28 15.91 -9.68
C SER A 208 30.60 14.53 -9.74
N PHE A 209 29.79 14.31 -10.78
CA PHE A 209 29.22 12.99 -11.11
C PHE A 209 30.29 11.91 -11.28
N GLU A 210 31.44 12.27 -11.87
CA GLU A 210 32.57 11.37 -12.05
C GLU A 210 33.23 11.00 -10.73
N THR A 211 33.49 11.96 -9.83
CA THR A 211 34.08 11.66 -8.51
C THR A 211 33.17 10.81 -7.64
N LEU A 212 31.84 10.91 -7.81
CA LEU A 212 30.87 10.10 -7.05
C LEU A 212 30.98 8.60 -7.38
N ARG A 213 31.44 8.24 -8.58
CA ARG A 213 31.73 6.86 -9.02
C ARG A 213 33.22 6.52 -8.99
N THR A 214 34.05 7.35 -8.35
CA THR A 214 35.47 7.07 -8.13
C THR A 214 35.65 6.44 -6.75
N VAL A 215 36.16 5.21 -6.72
CA VAL A 215 36.43 4.47 -5.47
C VAL A 215 37.90 4.09 -5.43
N ASN A 216 38.57 4.36 -4.32
CA ASN A 216 40.01 4.09 -4.14
C ASN A 216 40.92 4.69 -5.25
N GLY A 217 40.50 5.81 -5.85
CA GLY A 217 41.21 6.46 -6.96
C GLY A 217 40.93 5.89 -8.35
N VAL A 218 40.12 4.84 -8.46
CA VAL A 218 39.70 4.23 -9.73
C VAL A 218 38.31 4.74 -10.12
N ILE A 219 38.16 5.26 -11.34
CA ILE A 219 36.87 5.70 -11.89
C ILE A 219 36.14 4.48 -12.45
N PHE A 220 34.98 4.15 -11.88
CA PHE A 220 34.16 3.02 -12.36
C PHE A 220 33.28 3.44 -13.54
N PRO A 221 32.97 2.53 -14.49
CA PRO A 221 32.15 2.86 -15.65
C PRO A 221 30.69 3.19 -15.27
N THR A 222 30.16 2.52 -14.24
CA THR A 222 28.77 2.63 -13.77
C THR A 222 28.72 2.95 -12.27
N TYR A 223 27.64 3.59 -11.84
CA TYR A 223 27.36 3.81 -10.41
C TYR A 223 27.11 2.47 -9.69
N ARG A 224 26.56 1.48 -10.40
CA ARG A 224 26.45 0.10 -9.90
C ARG A 224 27.81 -0.48 -9.49
N ALA A 225 28.79 -0.45 -10.38
CA ALA A 225 30.10 -1.06 -10.10
C ALA A 225 30.84 -0.35 -8.95
N ALA A 226 30.67 0.98 -8.82
CA ALA A 226 31.15 1.71 -7.65
C ALA A 226 30.46 1.27 -6.33
N CYS A 227 29.17 0.93 -6.36
CA CYS A 227 28.47 0.36 -5.20
C CYS A 227 28.94 -1.06 -4.86
N GLU A 228 29.26 -1.87 -5.88
CA GLU A 228 29.78 -3.24 -5.71
C GLU A 228 31.17 -3.20 -5.04
N GLU A 229 32.09 -2.35 -5.51
CA GLU A 229 33.42 -2.15 -4.89
C GLU A 229 33.32 -1.64 -3.45
N LEU A 230 32.39 -0.72 -3.16
CA LEU A 230 32.14 -0.23 -1.81
C LEU A 230 31.38 -1.23 -0.91
N ASN A 231 31.08 -2.44 -1.40
CA ASN A 231 30.30 -3.47 -0.70
C ASN A 231 28.93 -2.95 -0.19
N LEU A 232 28.30 -2.03 -0.94
CA LEU A 232 26.99 -1.45 -0.63
C LEU A 232 25.82 -2.29 -1.17
N LEU A 233 26.11 -3.30 -1.99
CA LEU A 233 25.12 -4.26 -2.51
C LEU A 233 25.32 -5.62 -1.84
N GLU A 234 24.21 -6.28 -1.49
CA GLU A 234 24.24 -7.68 -1.09
C GLU A 234 24.70 -8.54 -2.27
N ASN A 235 25.75 -9.36 -2.07
CA ASN A 235 26.11 -10.39 -3.03
C ASN A 235 25.39 -11.70 -2.70
N ASP A 236 24.92 -12.44 -3.70
CA ASP A 236 24.09 -13.63 -3.48
C ASP A 236 24.86 -14.85 -2.91
N LYS A 237 26.17 -14.74 -2.65
CA LYS A 237 27.03 -15.85 -2.16
C LYS A 237 26.57 -16.40 -0.82
N HIS A 238 25.97 -15.56 0.03
CA HIS A 238 25.45 -16.01 1.32
C HIS A 238 24.18 -16.86 1.18
N TRP A 239 23.31 -16.58 0.20
CA TRP A 239 22.19 -17.45 -0.15
C TRP A 239 22.65 -18.79 -0.72
N ASP A 240 23.67 -18.75 -1.59
CA ASP A 240 24.33 -19.93 -2.14
C ASP A 240 24.91 -20.84 -1.04
N THR A 241 25.64 -20.23 -0.09
CA THR A 241 26.21 -20.93 1.08
C THR A 241 25.10 -21.50 1.98
N THR A 242 24.06 -20.72 2.25
CA THR A 242 22.92 -21.13 3.12
C THR A 242 22.18 -22.35 2.56
N ILE A 243 21.92 -22.39 1.25
CA ILE A 243 21.24 -23.53 0.61
C ILE A 243 22.20 -24.74 0.53
N ALA A 244 23.49 -24.52 0.24
CA ALA A 244 24.49 -25.59 0.24
C ALA A 244 24.63 -26.28 1.60
N GLU A 245 24.60 -25.54 2.71
CA GLU A 245 24.60 -26.08 4.07
C GLU A 245 23.30 -26.83 4.39
N ALA A 246 22.15 -26.28 3.99
CA ALA A 246 20.85 -26.92 4.22
C ALA A 246 20.73 -28.29 3.54
N ILE A 247 21.26 -28.44 2.32
CA ILE A 247 21.23 -29.71 1.56
C ILE A 247 21.90 -30.88 2.30
N ILE A 248 22.86 -30.61 3.19
CA ILE A 248 23.59 -31.65 3.93
C ILE A 248 22.70 -32.32 5.00
N SER A 249 21.65 -31.65 5.48
CA SER A 249 20.90 -32.05 6.68
C SER A 249 19.38 -31.93 6.61
N ALA A 250 18.83 -31.22 5.63
CA ALA A 250 17.40 -30.97 5.49
C ALA A 250 16.78 -31.83 4.37
N SER A 251 15.49 -32.18 4.52
CA SER A 251 14.74 -32.86 3.47
C SER A 251 14.41 -31.92 2.28
N PRO A 252 14.17 -32.45 1.06
CA PRO A 252 13.78 -31.65 -0.11
C PRO A 252 12.63 -30.67 0.13
N SER A 253 11.63 -31.06 0.93
CA SER A 253 10.51 -30.19 1.33
C SER A 253 10.94 -29.00 2.20
N GLN A 254 11.88 -29.22 3.13
CA GLN A 254 12.46 -28.16 3.95
C GLN A 254 13.35 -27.23 3.10
N ILE A 255 14.09 -27.77 2.14
CA ILE A 255 14.91 -26.99 1.20
C ILE A 255 14.01 -26.11 0.31
N ARG A 256 12.89 -26.65 -0.22
CA ARG A 256 11.86 -25.85 -0.93
C ARG A 256 11.30 -24.73 -0.06
N THR A 257 11.02 -25.01 1.22
CA THR A 257 10.49 -24.03 2.17
C THR A 257 11.51 -22.89 2.42
N LEU A 258 12.78 -23.24 2.67
CA LEU A 258 13.88 -22.27 2.83
C LEU A 258 14.05 -21.41 1.57
N PHE A 259 14.04 -22.02 0.39
CA PHE A 259 14.13 -21.31 -0.88
C PHE A 259 12.95 -20.34 -1.09
N ALA A 260 11.71 -20.79 -0.81
CA ALA A 260 10.51 -19.98 -0.88
C ALA A 260 10.57 -18.75 0.06
N ILE A 261 11.16 -18.91 1.26
CA ILE A 261 11.42 -17.78 2.17
C ILE A 261 12.43 -16.82 1.54
N ILE A 262 13.62 -17.29 1.13
CA ILE A 262 14.68 -16.46 0.54
C ILE A 262 14.15 -15.61 -0.62
N ILE A 263 13.45 -16.21 -1.59
CA ILE A 263 12.92 -15.46 -2.74
C ILE A 263 11.76 -14.52 -2.40
N SER A 264 11.01 -14.78 -1.33
CA SER A 264 9.86 -13.95 -0.91
C SER A 264 10.25 -12.79 0.02
N THR A 265 11.26 -12.96 0.87
CA THR A 265 11.63 -11.97 1.90
C THR A 265 12.94 -11.26 1.64
N CYS A 266 13.89 -11.92 0.98
CA CYS A 266 15.26 -11.42 0.85
C CYS A 266 15.60 -10.86 -0.54
N PHE A 267 14.78 -11.13 -1.55
CA PHE A 267 14.93 -10.57 -2.92
C PHE A 267 16.34 -10.74 -3.51
N PRO A 268 16.86 -11.98 -3.63
CA PRO A 268 18.19 -12.24 -4.20
C PRO A 268 18.34 -11.63 -5.60
N SER A 269 19.57 -11.27 -5.96
CA SER A 269 19.88 -10.57 -7.21
C SER A 269 19.59 -11.42 -8.45
N ASN A 270 19.76 -12.75 -8.35
CA ASN A 270 19.42 -13.70 -9.41
C ASN A 270 18.80 -15.01 -8.85
N PRO A 271 17.49 -15.04 -8.58
CA PRO A 271 16.79 -16.21 -8.03
C PRO A 271 16.77 -17.39 -9.01
N CYS A 272 16.73 -17.14 -10.32
CA CYS A 272 16.80 -18.19 -11.34
C CYS A 272 18.11 -18.99 -11.27
N ASN A 273 19.24 -18.33 -11.01
CA ASN A 273 20.53 -19.02 -10.90
C ASN A 273 20.56 -19.96 -9.67
N LEU A 274 20.06 -19.49 -8.52
CA LEU A 274 19.90 -20.32 -7.32
C LEU A 274 18.95 -21.50 -7.59
N TRP A 275 17.84 -21.29 -8.29
CA TRP A 275 16.93 -22.37 -8.71
C TRP A 275 17.65 -23.40 -9.60
N HIS A 276 18.27 -22.97 -10.69
CA HIS A 276 18.94 -23.88 -11.62
C HIS A 276 20.06 -24.69 -10.97
N LYS A 277 20.73 -24.15 -9.94
CA LYS A 277 21.78 -24.84 -9.19
C LYS A 277 21.27 -25.91 -8.22
N TYR A 278 20.07 -25.73 -7.65
CA TYR A 278 19.57 -26.56 -6.54
C TYR A 278 18.23 -27.27 -6.83
N LYS A 279 17.68 -27.16 -8.05
CA LYS A 279 16.39 -27.76 -8.44
C LYS A 279 16.33 -29.28 -8.23
N ASP A 280 17.43 -29.99 -8.41
CA ASP A 280 17.48 -31.45 -8.25
C ASP A 280 17.29 -31.85 -6.78
N ASN A 281 18.05 -31.23 -5.87
CA ASN A 281 17.91 -31.44 -4.42
C ASN A 281 16.52 -31.04 -3.91
N MET A 282 15.89 -30.05 -4.53
CA MET A 282 14.51 -29.64 -4.23
C MET A 282 13.43 -30.55 -4.81
N SER A 283 13.76 -31.57 -5.60
CA SER A 283 12.78 -32.42 -6.31
C SER A 283 12.95 -33.92 -6.06
N GLU A 284 13.93 -34.32 -5.25
CA GLU A 284 14.28 -35.73 -4.98
C GLU A 284 13.15 -36.54 -4.31
N ASP A 285 12.37 -35.93 -3.41
CA ASP A 285 11.22 -36.58 -2.76
C ASP A 285 10.06 -36.81 -3.74
N ILE A 286 9.85 -35.91 -4.70
CA ILE A 286 8.87 -36.05 -5.79
C ILE A 286 9.29 -37.21 -6.71
N LEU A 287 10.57 -37.29 -7.08
CA LEU A 287 11.11 -38.42 -7.85
C LEU A 287 10.92 -39.75 -7.10
N HIS A 288 11.18 -39.79 -5.79
CA HIS A 288 10.98 -40.97 -4.96
C HIS A 288 9.50 -41.41 -4.91
N GLN A 289 8.56 -40.47 -4.74
CA GLN A 289 7.12 -40.74 -4.77
C GLN A 289 6.65 -41.28 -6.13
N ILE A 290 7.16 -40.75 -7.23
CA ILE A 290 6.84 -41.21 -8.59
C ILE A 290 7.37 -42.63 -8.82
N ARG A 291 8.60 -42.96 -8.40
CA ARG A 291 9.17 -44.32 -8.51
C ARG A 291 8.32 -45.34 -7.75
N ILE A 292 7.88 -45.02 -6.53
CA ILE A 292 6.99 -45.88 -5.73
C ILE A 292 5.63 -46.06 -6.43
N THR A 293 5.02 -44.97 -6.88
CA THR A 293 3.64 -44.97 -7.42
C THR A 293 3.56 -45.65 -8.79
N SER A 294 4.55 -45.42 -9.65
CA SER A 294 4.63 -46.03 -11.00
C SER A 294 5.20 -47.46 -10.99
N ARG A 295 5.79 -47.90 -9.86
CA ARG A 295 6.60 -49.12 -9.72
C ARG A 295 7.81 -49.20 -10.66
N ASN A 296 8.16 -48.11 -11.34
CA ASN A 296 9.31 -48.02 -12.23
C ASN A 296 10.48 -47.33 -11.49
N HIS A 297 11.57 -48.08 -11.28
CA HIS A 297 12.74 -47.58 -10.56
C HIS A 297 13.73 -46.84 -11.49
N ASP A 298 13.61 -47.04 -12.80
CA ASP A 298 14.49 -46.46 -13.83
C ASP A 298 14.07 -45.04 -14.23
N VAL A 299 13.03 -44.47 -13.60
CA VAL A 299 12.63 -43.08 -13.80
C VAL A 299 13.74 -42.17 -13.26
N GLU A 300 14.32 -41.32 -14.11
CA GLU A 300 15.27 -40.28 -13.73
C GLU A 300 14.57 -38.93 -13.48
N ILE A 301 15.31 -37.95 -12.96
CA ILE A 301 14.79 -36.60 -12.79
C ILE A 301 14.56 -35.97 -14.17
N ASN A 302 13.41 -35.34 -14.39
CA ASN A 302 13.02 -34.71 -15.65
C ASN A 302 12.41 -33.32 -15.39
N GLU A 303 12.18 -32.55 -16.45
CA GLU A 303 11.62 -31.19 -16.31
C GLU A 303 10.19 -31.19 -15.76
N GLU A 304 9.41 -32.27 -15.88
CA GLU A 304 8.08 -32.40 -15.25
C GLU A 304 8.18 -32.50 -13.72
N ILE A 305 9.20 -33.19 -13.21
CA ILE A 305 9.50 -33.30 -11.78
C ILE A 305 9.97 -31.95 -11.22
N HIS A 306 10.84 -31.24 -11.96
CA HIS A 306 11.24 -29.87 -11.60
C HIS A 306 10.05 -28.91 -11.62
N TYR A 307 9.14 -29.07 -12.57
CA TYR A 307 7.91 -28.28 -12.67
C TYR A 307 6.98 -28.53 -11.48
N CYS A 308 6.85 -29.78 -11.01
CA CYS A 308 6.11 -30.10 -9.80
C CYS A 308 6.73 -29.44 -8.54
N ALA A 309 8.06 -29.43 -8.41
CA ALA A 309 8.73 -28.70 -7.33
C ALA A 309 8.48 -27.17 -7.43
N LEU A 310 8.50 -26.61 -8.64
CA LEU A 310 8.22 -25.20 -8.90
C LEU A 310 6.79 -24.80 -8.48
N LEU A 311 5.80 -25.65 -8.76
CA LEU A 311 4.41 -25.46 -8.31
C LEU A 311 4.29 -25.41 -6.78
N LEU A 312 4.95 -26.33 -6.07
CA LEU A 312 4.97 -26.36 -4.60
C LEU A 312 5.61 -25.08 -4.02
N ILE A 313 6.71 -24.61 -4.62
CA ILE A 313 7.37 -23.37 -4.22
C ILE A 313 6.46 -22.16 -4.47
N GLU A 314 5.74 -22.10 -5.60
CA GLU A 314 4.80 -21.00 -5.88
C GLU A 314 3.67 -20.95 -4.85
N ASP A 315 3.09 -22.09 -4.50
CA ASP A 315 2.04 -22.16 -3.50
C ASP A 315 2.54 -21.74 -2.10
N MET A 316 3.76 -22.11 -1.72
CA MET A 316 4.42 -21.60 -0.50
C MET A 316 4.58 -20.06 -0.55
N CYS A 317 5.09 -19.51 -1.66
CA CYS A 317 5.27 -18.06 -1.83
C CYS A 317 3.92 -17.30 -1.80
N TYR A 318 2.87 -17.89 -2.38
CA TYR A 318 1.54 -17.31 -2.37
C TYR A 318 0.92 -17.32 -0.97
N LEU A 319 1.06 -18.41 -0.21
CA LEU A 319 0.58 -18.50 1.18
C LEU A 319 1.32 -17.53 2.12
N MET A 320 2.64 -17.41 1.99
CA MET A 320 3.46 -16.54 2.85
C MET A 320 3.35 -15.05 2.50
N TYR A 321 3.33 -14.70 1.21
CA TYR A 321 3.55 -13.33 0.73
C TYR A 321 2.54 -12.84 -0.32
N GLY A 322 1.55 -13.67 -0.71
CA GLY A 322 0.50 -13.30 -1.65
C GLY A 322 1.00 -12.96 -3.06
N SER A 323 2.19 -13.45 -3.43
CA SER A 323 2.85 -13.15 -4.70
C SER A 323 3.16 -14.43 -5.47
N LEU A 324 2.93 -14.39 -6.79
CA LEU A 324 3.28 -15.45 -7.74
C LEU A 324 4.77 -15.37 -8.10
N LEU A 325 5.37 -16.48 -8.55
CA LEU A 325 6.80 -16.59 -8.83
C LEU A 325 7.29 -15.56 -9.86
N ILE A 326 6.46 -15.23 -10.85
CA ILE A 326 6.76 -14.21 -11.86
C ILE A 326 7.03 -12.81 -11.29
N ARG A 327 6.53 -12.50 -10.08
CA ARG A 327 6.81 -11.24 -9.38
C ARG A 327 8.08 -11.27 -8.54
N LEU A 328 8.60 -12.47 -8.26
CA LEU A 328 9.82 -12.73 -7.50
C LEU A 328 11.01 -13.06 -8.43
N GLY A 329 10.89 -12.75 -9.73
CA GLY A 329 11.96 -12.96 -10.71
C GLY A 329 12.15 -14.41 -11.17
N MET A 330 11.21 -15.30 -10.84
CA MET A 330 11.22 -16.73 -11.16
C MET A 330 10.29 -17.06 -12.34
N PRO A 331 10.51 -18.17 -13.07
CA PRO A 331 9.57 -18.62 -14.11
C PRO A 331 8.18 -18.92 -13.50
N ALA A 332 7.13 -18.59 -14.24
CA ALA A 332 5.76 -18.90 -13.86
C ALA A 332 5.43 -20.35 -14.23
N PRO A 333 4.84 -21.15 -13.33
CA PRO A 333 4.17 -22.38 -13.71
C PRO A 333 3.02 -22.08 -14.67
N ASN A 334 2.90 -22.85 -15.75
CA ASN A 334 1.81 -22.76 -16.71
C ASN A 334 0.54 -23.40 -16.11
N ARG A 335 -0.11 -22.70 -15.18
CA ARG A 335 -1.35 -23.16 -14.52
C ARG A 335 -2.49 -23.21 -15.53
N GLU A 336 -3.10 -24.38 -15.71
CA GLU A 336 -4.50 -24.41 -16.18
C GLU A 336 -5.37 -23.68 -15.15
N MET A 337 -6.24 -22.79 -15.61
CA MET A 337 -6.91 -21.81 -14.74
C MET A 337 -7.73 -22.42 -13.59
N ASN A 338 -8.17 -23.68 -13.71
CA ASN A 338 -9.19 -24.27 -12.83
C ASN A 338 -8.73 -24.50 -11.38
N ASP A 339 -7.48 -24.88 -11.13
CA ASP A 339 -7.05 -25.31 -9.78
C ASP A 339 -6.93 -24.18 -8.75
N ALA A 340 -6.76 -22.94 -9.20
CA ALA A 340 -6.78 -21.78 -8.31
C ALA A 340 -8.20 -21.41 -7.83
N PHE A 341 -9.24 -21.85 -8.55
CA PHE A 341 -10.64 -21.50 -8.24
C PHE A 341 -11.31 -22.47 -7.28
N ASN A 342 -10.91 -23.75 -7.26
CA ASN A 342 -11.44 -24.74 -6.30
C ASN A 342 -11.11 -24.33 -4.85
N ARG A 343 -9.87 -23.88 -4.59
CA ARG A 343 -9.41 -23.50 -3.24
C ARG A 343 -10.13 -22.31 -2.62
N GLU A 344 -10.66 -21.36 -3.40
CA GLU A 344 -11.47 -20.26 -2.84
C GLU A 344 -12.87 -20.71 -2.42
N LEU A 345 -13.39 -21.79 -3.03
CA LEU A 345 -14.69 -22.36 -2.72
C LEU A 345 -14.59 -23.41 -1.60
N GLU A 346 -13.46 -24.10 -1.49
CA GLU A 346 -13.08 -24.95 -0.35
C GLU A 346 -12.88 -24.10 0.91
N ARG A 347 -12.12 -23.00 0.84
CA ARG A 347 -11.88 -22.12 2.00
C ARG A 347 -13.15 -21.54 2.65
N GLU A 348 -14.19 -21.21 1.88
CA GLU A 348 -15.47 -20.74 2.46
C GLU A 348 -16.37 -21.90 2.95
N ARG A 349 -15.95 -23.16 2.77
CA ARG A 349 -16.57 -24.39 3.30
C ARG A 349 -15.77 -25.03 4.44
N GLU A 350 -14.55 -24.55 4.71
CA GLU A 350 -13.60 -25.08 5.71
C GLU A 350 -13.68 -24.37 7.08
N TYR A 351 -14.63 -23.45 7.30
CA TYR A 351 -14.82 -22.85 8.63
C TYR A 351 -15.25 -23.91 9.64
N ASP A 352 -14.68 -23.88 10.85
CA ASP A 352 -15.11 -24.76 11.94
C ASP A 352 -16.53 -24.38 12.39
N HIS A 353 -17.50 -25.22 12.00
CA HIS A 353 -18.90 -25.02 12.34
C HIS A 353 -19.16 -25.11 13.85
N GLN A 354 -18.38 -25.88 14.62
CA GLN A 354 -18.55 -26.00 16.06
C GLN A 354 -18.05 -24.74 16.77
N GLU A 355 -16.92 -24.18 16.35
CA GLU A 355 -16.43 -22.89 16.87
C GLU A 355 -17.42 -21.75 16.56
N LEU A 356 -17.94 -21.69 15.32
CA LEU A 356 -18.93 -20.68 14.92
C LEU A 356 -20.25 -20.81 15.69
N ASP A 357 -20.75 -22.02 15.95
CA ASP A 357 -21.96 -22.21 16.77
C ASP A 357 -21.76 -21.73 18.21
N LEU A 358 -20.58 -21.97 18.82
CA LEU A 358 -20.23 -21.45 20.14
C LEU A 358 -20.18 -19.91 20.15
N VAL A 359 -19.64 -19.29 19.09
CA VAL A 359 -19.63 -17.83 18.90
C VAL A 359 -21.06 -17.27 18.78
N VAL A 360 -21.95 -17.95 18.07
CA VAL A 360 -23.37 -17.56 17.91
C VAL A 360 -24.10 -17.67 19.25
N GLN A 361 -24.00 -18.81 19.93
CA GLN A 361 -24.64 -19.05 21.24
C GLN A 361 -24.19 -18.03 22.30
N LYS A 362 -22.93 -17.63 22.28
CA LYS A 362 -22.37 -16.61 23.18
C LYS A 362 -22.83 -15.19 22.86
N ASN A 363 -22.90 -14.82 21.58
CA ASN A 363 -23.05 -13.43 21.17
C ASN A 363 -24.49 -13.00 20.85
N VAL A 364 -25.37 -13.91 20.42
CA VAL A 364 -26.80 -13.59 20.20
C VAL A 364 -27.49 -13.07 21.48
N PRO A 365 -27.25 -13.62 22.69
CA PRO A 365 -27.81 -13.08 23.94
C PRO A 365 -27.32 -11.68 24.33
N LEU A 366 -26.21 -11.21 23.75
CA LEU A 366 -25.64 -9.88 24.01
C LEU A 366 -26.23 -8.77 23.13
N LEU A 367 -27.09 -9.12 22.16
CA LEU A 367 -27.77 -8.14 21.31
C LEU A 367 -28.81 -7.37 22.13
N ASN A 368 -28.81 -6.03 22.01
CA ASN A 368 -29.87 -5.21 22.58
C ASN A 368 -31.20 -5.39 21.79
N SER A 369 -32.32 -4.90 22.33
CA SER A 369 -33.65 -5.10 21.73
C SER A 369 -33.74 -4.68 20.26
N GLN A 370 -33.17 -3.53 19.88
CA GLN A 370 -33.16 -3.03 18.50
C GLN A 370 -32.24 -3.86 17.59
N GLN A 371 -31.07 -4.25 18.08
CA GLN A 371 -30.15 -5.12 17.34
C GLN A 371 -30.76 -6.51 17.10
N LYS A 372 -31.51 -7.02 18.09
CA LYS A 372 -32.21 -8.30 18.00
C LYS A 372 -33.37 -8.25 17.00
N GLU A 373 -34.18 -7.19 16.99
CA GLU A 373 -35.22 -6.98 15.98
C GLU A 373 -34.65 -6.99 14.54
N VAL A 374 -33.51 -6.33 14.33
CA VAL A 374 -32.80 -6.36 13.04
C VAL A 374 -32.25 -7.75 12.73
N TYR A 375 -31.65 -8.44 13.69
CA TYR A 375 -31.14 -9.81 13.54
C TYR A 375 -32.26 -10.79 13.13
N ASP A 376 -33.37 -10.80 13.88
CA ASP A 376 -34.51 -11.70 13.63
C ASP A 376 -35.14 -11.42 12.25
N THR A 377 -35.24 -10.15 11.84
CA THR A 377 -35.72 -9.74 10.51
C THR A 377 -34.80 -10.25 9.39
N LEU A 378 -33.48 -10.13 9.54
CA LEU A 378 -32.51 -10.61 8.56
C LEU A 378 -32.46 -12.13 8.47
N MET A 379 -32.50 -12.83 9.61
CA MET A 379 -32.53 -14.30 9.63
C MET A 379 -33.79 -14.81 8.94
N LYS A 380 -34.96 -14.22 9.22
CA LYS A 380 -36.20 -14.57 8.52
C LYS A 380 -36.10 -14.34 6.99
N ALA A 381 -35.51 -13.24 6.55
CA ALA A 381 -35.33 -12.96 5.12
C ALA A 381 -34.39 -13.96 4.41
N ILE A 382 -33.43 -14.54 5.14
CA ILE A 382 -32.56 -15.62 4.67
C ILE A 382 -33.34 -16.94 4.62
N ASP A 383 -34.04 -17.29 5.71
CA ASP A 383 -34.76 -18.56 5.85
C ASP A 383 -35.96 -18.67 4.88
N ASP A 384 -36.66 -17.56 4.61
CA ASP A 384 -37.73 -17.49 3.60
C ASP A 384 -37.19 -17.51 2.14
N GLY A 385 -35.87 -17.42 1.92
CA GLY A 385 -35.26 -17.39 0.58
C GLY A 385 -35.62 -16.15 -0.27
N ASN A 386 -36.19 -15.12 0.35
CA ASN A 386 -36.70 -13.92 -0.32
C ASN A 386 -35.58 -12.96 -0.78
N GLY A 387 -34.42 -13.00 -0.12
CA GLY A 387 -33.29 -12.12 -0.44
C GLY A 387 -33.58 -10.65 -0.16
N GLY A 388 -33.04 -9.74 -0.98
CA GLY A 388 -33.34 -8.30 -0.93
C GLY A 388 -32.18 -7.43 -0.46
N LEU A 389 -32.33 -6.11 -0.60
CA LEU A 389 -31.32 -5.10 -0.23
C LEU A 389 -31.71 -4.43 1.09
N TYR A 390 -30.88 -4.60 2.13
CA TYR A 390 -31.08 -4.04 3.46
C TYR A 390 -29.98 -3.03 3.79
N PHE A 391 -30.32 -1.95 4.51
CA PHE A 391 -29.36 -0.94 4.93
C PHE A 391 -29.47 -0.67 6.45
N LEU A 392 -28.43 -1.05 7.18
CA LEU A 392 -28.29 -0.80 8.62
C LEU A 392 -27.64 0.57 8.86
N ASP A 393 -28.46 1.61 9.07
CA ASP A 393 -28.05 2.94 9.53
C ASP A 393 -28.12 3.03 11.06
N ALA A 394 -27.01 3.34 11.72
CA ALA A 394 -26.99 3.75 13.11
C ALA A 394 -25.75 4.62 13.42
N PRO A 395 -25.73 5.44 14.48
CA PRO A 395 -24.57 6.25 14.87
C PRO A 395 -23.29 5.45 15.17
N GLY A 396 -22.15 6.14 15.27
CA GLY A 396 -20.88 5.57 15.75
C GLY A 396 -21.03 4.97 17.15
N GLY A 397 -20.32 3.87 17.42
CA GLY A 397 -20.32 3.21 18.74
C GLY A 397 -21.52 2.28 19.04
N THR A 398 -22.60 2.29 18.26
CA THR A 398 -23.84 1.53 18.55
C THR A 398 -23.78 0.01 18.26
N GLY A 399 -22.58 -0.57 18.13
CA GLY A 399 -22.42 -2.00 17.91
C GLY A 399 -22.79 -2.53 16.52
N LYS A 400 -22.92 -1.68 15.49
CA LYS A 400 -23.20 -2.09 14.09
C LYS A 400 -22.33 -3.27 13.62
N THR A 401 -21.02 -3.18 13.84
CA THR A 401 -20.05 -4.22 13.44
C THR A 401 -20.26 -5.53 14.21
N PHE A 402 -20.66 -5.45 15.48
CA PHE A 402 -20.96 -6.62 16.32
C PHE A 402 -22.23 -7.33 15.85
N LEU A 403 -23.30 -6.58 15.53
CA LEU A 403 -24.49 -7.17 14.91
C LEU A 403 -24.14 -7.86 13.57
N MET A 404 -23.32 -7.21 12.72
CA MET A 404 -22.87 -7.81 11.46
C MET A 404 -22.02 -9.07 11.64
N SER A 405 -21.14 -9.15 12.66
CA SER A 405 -20.36 -10.36 12.93
C SER A 405 -21.24 -11.51 13.41
N VAL A 406 -22.25 -11.24 14.24
CA VAL A 406 -23.21 -12.24 14.71
C VAL A 406 -24.10 -12.76 13.56
N VAL A 407 -24.57 -11.88 12.67
CA VAL A 407 -25.27 -12.28 11.43
C VAL A 407 -24.38 -13.17 10.55
N LEU A 408 -23.13 -12.75 10.29
CA LEU A 408 -22.18 -13.49 9.45
C LEU A 408 -21.84 -14.87 10.01
N ALA A 409 -21.57 -14.96 11.31
CA ALA A 409 -21.30 -16.21 12.01
C ALA A 409 -22.51 -17.15 11.97
N THR A 410 -23.73 -16.64 12.19
CA THR A 410 -24.96 -17.45 12.13
C THR A 410 -25.16 -18.09 10.76
N VAL A 411 -24.94 -17.34 9.67
CA VAL A 411 -25.12 -17.88 8.31
C VAL A 411 -24.06 -18.95 8.01
N ARG A 412 -22.79 -18.73 8.39
CA ARG A 412 -21.71 -19.71 8.18
C ARG A 412 -21.84 -20.97 9.04
N ALA A 413 -22.33 -20.83 10.28
CA ALA A 413 -22.62 -21.97 11.15
C ALA A 413 -23.68 -22.90 10.53
N ARG A 414 -24.73 -22.34 9.90
CA ARG A 414 -25.77 -23.09 9.14
C ARG A 414 -25.27 -23.66 7.79
N SER A 415 -23.95 -23.75 7.57
CA SER A 415 -23.30 -24.15 6.30
C SER A 415 -23.74 -23.35 5.06
N ASN A 416 -24.38 -22.19 5.23
CA ASN A 416 -24.72 -21.30 4.13
C ASN A 416 -23.51 -20.44 3.76
N ILE A 417 -23.29 -20.26 2.45
CA ILE A 417 -22.20 -19.41 1.94
C ILE A 417 -22.48 -17.97 2.38
N ALA A 418 -21.49 -17.26 2.92
CA ALA A 418 -21.62 -15.85 3.27
C ALA A 418 -20.30 -15.10 3.05
N VAL A 419 -20.28 -14.26 2.00
CA VAL A 419 -19.09 -13.49 1.62
C VAL A 419 -19.18 -12.10 2.23
N ALA A 420 -18.19 -11.76 3.07
CA ALA A 420 -18.05 -10.43 3.67
C ALA A 420 -17.02 -9.57 2.93
N PHE A 421 -17.36 -8.30 2.67
CA PHE A 421 -16.41 -7.32 2.13
C PHE A 421 -16.62 -5.91 2.68
N ALA A 422 -15.53 -5.15 2.74
CA ALA A 422 -15.49 -3.77 3.22
C ALA A 422 -14.80 -2.83 2.22
N SER A 423 -15.05 -1.53 2.36
CA SER A 423 -14.43 -0.49 1.50
C SER A 423 -12.92 -0.34 1.70
N SER A 424 -12.43 -0.57 2.93
CA SER A 424 -11.04 -0.38 3.33
C SER A 424 -10.46 -1.66 3.96
N GLY A 425 -9.13 -1.81 3.89
CA GLY A 425 -8.45 -2.97 4.47
C GLY A 425 -8.53 -3.06 6.00
N ILE A 426 -8.68 -1.91 6.68
CA ILE A 426 -8.82 -1.86 8.15
C ILE A 426 -10.25 -2.23 8.57
N ALA A 427 -11.26 -1.79 7.80
CA ALA A 427 -12.64 -2.25 8.02
C ALA A 427 -12.78 -3.76 7.73
N ALA A 428 -12.03 -4.29 6.76
CA ALA A 428 -12.00 -5.72 6.46
C ALA A 428 -11.40 -6.57 7.61
N THR A 429 -10.47 -6.06 8.41
CA THR A 429 -9.95 -6.80 9.58
C THR A 429 -10.92 -6.86 10.76
N LEU A 430 -12.05 -6.14 10.74
CA LEU A 430 -13.03 -6.14 11.82
C LEU A 430 -14.02 -7.32 11.75
N LEU A 431 -13.98 -8.12 10.69
CA LEU A 431 -14.85 -9.27 10.48
C LEU A 431 -14.07 -10.44 9.91
N GLU A 432 -14.36 -11.62 10.43
CA GLU A 432 -13.71 -12.86 10.03
C GLU A 432 -13.92 -13.17 8.53
N GLY A 433 -12.83 -13.50 7.83
CA GLY A 433 -12.83 -13.77 6.39
C GLY A 433 -13.16 -12.57 5.49
N CYS A 434 -13.35 -11.36 6.03
CA CYS A 434 -13.75 -10.20 5.23
C CYS A 434 -12.58 -9.66 4.39
N ARG A 435 -12.87 -9.25 3.15
CA ARG A 435 -11.88 -8.72 2.18
C ARG A 435 -12.22 -7.30 1.73
N THR A 436 -11.29 -6.62 1.05
CA THR A 436 -11.64 -5.33 0.42
C THR A 436 -12.55 -5.53 -0.79
N ALA A 437 -13.55 -4.67 -0.99
CA ALA A 437 -14.50 -4.77 -2.10
C ALA A 437 -13.83 -4.73 -3.50
N HIS A 438 -12.69 -4.04 -3.63
CA HIS A 438 -11.91 -4.06 -4.89
C HIS A 438 -11.24 -5.41 -5.14
N SER A 439 -10.78 -6.11 -4.09
CA SER A 439 -10.20 -7.45 -4.19
C SER A 439 -11.28 -8.53 -4.39
N ALA A 440 -12.38 -8.45 -3.66
CA ALA A 440 -13.47 -9.43 -3.71
C ALA A 440 -14.29 -9.34 -5.00
N LEU A 441 -14.62 -8.14 -5.46
CA LEU A 441 -15.55 -7.94 -6.59
C LEU A 441 -14.84 -7.67 -7.93
N LYS A 442 -13.50 -7.65 -7.96
CA LYS A 442 -12.66 -7.35 -9.15
C LYS A 442 -13.23 -6.17 -9.97
N LEU A 443 -13.55 -5.08 -9.28
CA LEU A 443 -14.29 -3.94 -9.83
C LEU A 443 -13.55 -3.31 -11.03
N PRO A 444 -14.24 -2.96 -12.12
CA PRO A 444 -13.61 -2.30 -13.27
C PRO A 444 -13.01 -0.95 -12.87
N LEU A 445 -11.79 -0.68 -13.35
CA LEU A 445 -11.02 0.52 -13.01
C LEU A 445 -11.57 1.79 -13.70
N ASN A 446 -12.19 1.64 -14.88
CA ASN A 446 -12.67 2.74 -15.72
C ASN A 446 -14.20 2.80 -15.78
N LEU A 447 -14.82 3.36 -14.73
CA LEU A 447 -16.28 3.54 -14.64
C LEU A 447 -16.82 4.78 -15.38
N GLN A 448 -15.96 5.53 -16.06
CA GLN A 448 -16.32 6.75 -16.80
C GLN A 448 -16.49 6.52 -18.31
N THR A 449 -16.15 5.32 -18.81
CA THR A 449 -16.08 5.00 -20.25
C THR A 449 -16.91 3.78 -20.65
N ILE A 450 -17.66 3.19 -19.72
CA ILE A 450 -18.46 1.98 -19.95
C ILE A 450 -19.90 2.31 -19.56
N GLU A 451 -20.81 2.28 -20.53
CA GLU A 451 -22.24 2.56 -20.31
C GLU A 451 -22.92 1.47 -19.47
N GLU A 452 -22.46 0.21 -19.61
CA GLU A 452 -22.96 -0.95 -18.86
C GLU A 452 -21.83 -1.66 -18.09
N PRO A 453 -21.34 -1.09 -16.97
CA PRO A 453 -20.28 -1.72 -16.20
C PRO A 453 -20.77 -3.03 -15.56
N THR A 454 -19.90 -4.05 -15.59
CA THR A 454 -20.09 -5.33 -14.89
C THR A 454 -18.85 -5.65 -14.06
N CYS A 455 -19.00 -6.46 -13.01
CA CYS A 455 -17.87 -6.97 -12.23
C CYS A 455 -17.21 -8.16 -12.96
N ASN A 456 -15.87 -8.22 -12.99
CA ASN A 456 -15.10 -9.31 -13.62
C ASN A 456 -15.12 -10.58 -12.74
N ILE A 457 -16.29 -11.19 -12.61
CA ILE A 457 -16.58 -12.36 -11.79
C ILE A 457 -17.16 -13.46 -12.70
N THR A 458 -16.65 -14.69 -12.58
CA THR A 458 -17.03 -15.83 -13.42
C THR A 458 -18.13 -16.69 -12.78
N LYS A 459 -18.90 -17.43 -13.60
CA LYS A 459 -20.05 -18.27 -13.18
C LYS A 459 -19.71 -19.34 -12.12
N ASN A 460 -18.45 -19.76 -12.03
CA ASN A 460 -18.01 -20.80 -11.11
C ASN A 460 -17.45 -20.26 -9.77
N SER A 461 -17.49 -18.94 -9.55
CA SER A 461 -16.99 -18.32 -8.30
C SER A 461 -17.95 -18.48 -7.13
N ALA A 462 -17.42 -18.60 -5.90
CA ALA A 462 -18.24 -18.63 -4.68
C ALA A 462 -19.09 -17.34 -4.50
N MET A 463 -18.65 -16.21 -5.09
CA MET A 463 -19.38 -14.93 -5.11
C MET A 463 -20.72 -15.01 -5.84
N ALA A 464 -20.95 -16.00 -6.71
CA ALA A 464 -22.25 -16.20 -7.33
C ALA A 464 -23.36 -16.58 -6.31
N LYS A 465 -23.02 -17.12 -5.13
CA LYS A 465 -24.01 -17.87 -4.32
C LYS A 465 -24.63 -17.16 -3.10
N VAL A 466 -24.02 -16.18 -2.42
CA VAL A 466 -24.64 -15.24 -1.42
C VAL A 466 -23.63 -14.10 -1.11
N SER A 467 -24.06 -12.91 -0.62
CA SER A 467 -23.14 -11.80 -0.27
C SER A 467 -23.66 -10.84 0.82
N SER A 468 -22.93 -10.62 1.92
CA SER A 468 -23.29 -9.63 2.96
C SER A 468 -22.16 -8.61 3.19
N GLY A 469 -22.37 -7.34 2.87
CA GLY A 469 -21.35 -6.30 2.91
C GLY A 469 -21.27 -5.52 4.23
N THR A 470 -20.10 -4.95 4.53
CA THR A 470 -19.86 -4.07 5.68
C THR A 470 -19.07 -2.81 5.35
N ASN A 471 -19.00 -1.91 6.33
CA ASN A 471 -19.01 -0.48 6.09
C ASN A 471 -17.60 0.16 6.00
N ALA A 472 -17.53 1.27 5.26
CA ALA A 472 -17.02 2.57 5.73
C ALA A 472 -16.84 3.49 4.51
N GLN A 473 -17.70 4.51 4.35
CA GLN A 473 -17.60 5.48 3.24
C GLN A 473 -17.99 4.92 1.85
N TRP A 474 -19.25 4.51 1.71
CA TRP A 474 -19.86 4.23 0.40
C TRP A 474 -20.13 5.54 -0.38
N ARG A 475 -19.06 6.18 -0.88
CA ARG A 475 -19.08 6.78 -2.24
C ARG A 475 -18.79 5.70 -3.29
N ILE A 476 -19.36 4.51 -3.08
CA ILE A 476 -19.51 3.53 -4.14
C ILE A 476 -20.60 4.10 -5.02
N ASN A 477 -20.11 4.76 -6.08
CA ASN A 477 -20.88 5.36 -7.16
C ASN A 477 -22.01 4.40 -7.57
N VAL A 478 -23.21 4.91 -7.84
CA VAL A 478 -24.42 4.09 -8.10
C VAL A 478 -24.12 3.02 -9.17
N TYR A 479 -23.34 3.37 -10.19
CA TYR A 479 -22.84 2.47 -11.24
C TYR A 479 -22.09 1.22 -10.74
N LYS A 480 -21.46 1.22 -9.57
CA LYS A 480 -20.78 0.06 -8.96
C LYS A 480 -21.76 -0.92 -8.29
N LEU A 481 -22.80 -0.41 -7.62
CA LEU A 481 -23.87 -1.25 -7.08
C LEU A 481 -24.71 -1.84 -8.22
N GLU A 482 -24.96 -1.04 -9.26
CA GLU A 482 -25.64 -1.47 -10.47
C GLU A 482 -24.82 -2.51 -11.26
N ALA A 483 -23.50 -2.36 -11.35
CA ALA A 483 -22.61 -3.38 -11.91
C ALA A 483 -22.68 -4.71 -11.13
N LEU A 484 -22.68 -4.65 -9.80
CA LEU A 484 -22.82 -5.84 -8.95
C LEU A 484 -24.20 -6.52 -9.12
N ASN A 485 -25.27 -5.72 -9.20
CA ASN A 485 -26.63 -6.19 -9.47
C ASN A 485 -26.71 -6.93 -10.81
N ARG A 486 -26.21 -6.33 -11.89
CA ARG A 486 -26.15 -6.94 -13.24
C ARG A 486 -25.34 -8.24 -13.24
N THR A 487 -24.15 -8.23 -12.64
CA THR A 487 -23.30 -9.41 -12.54
C THR A 487 -24.00 -10.53 -11.74
N LEU A 488 -24.58 -10.26 -10.58
CA LEU A 488 -25.23 -11.32 -9.78
C LEU A 488 -26.49 -11.89 -10.47
N LYS A 489 -27.28 -11.07 -11.18
CA LYS A 489 -28.37 -11.58 -12.03
C LYS A 489 -27.87 -12.55 -13.11
N TYR A 490 -26.80 -12.16 -13.81
CA TYR A 490 -26.19 -12.99 -14.86
C TYR A 490 -25.56 -14.29 -14.33
N LEU A 491 -24.90 -14.23 -13.17
CA LEU A 491 -24.25 -15.40 -12.54
C LEU A 491 -25.27 -16.40 -11.99
N ARG A 492 -26.37 -15.92 -11.42
CA ARG A 492 -27.41 -16.73 -10.76
C ARG A 492 -28.53 -17.17 -11.70
N ASN A 493 -28.57 -16.62 -12.92
CA ASN A 493 -29.66 -16.83 -13.89
C ASN A 493 -31.04 -16.47 -13.32
N ASP A 494 -31.11 -15.39 -12.54
CA ASP A 494 -32.30 -14.92 -11.84
C ASP A 494 -32.44 -13.41 -12.06
N SER A 495 -33.63 -12.96 -12.47
CA SER A 495 -33.92 -11.56 -12.81
C SER A 495 -34.24 -10.68 -11.59
N ARG A 496 -34.46 -11.28 -10.40
CA ARG A 496 -34.69 -10.59 -9.12
C ARG A 496 -33.48 -9.73 -8.73
N CYS A 497 -33.66 -8.79 -7.80
CA CYS A 497 -32.58 -7.90 -7.35
C CYS A 497 -31.37 -8.72 -6.85
N PHE A 498 -30.17 -8.40 -7.34
CA PHE A 498 -28.94 -9.16 -7.11
C PHE A 498 -29.07 -10.69 -7.34
N GLY A 499 -29.91 -11.09 -8.31
CA GLY A 499 -30.21 -12.49 -8.62
C GLY A 499 -30.87 -13.27 -7.48
N GLY A 500 -31.59 -12.60 -6.58
CA GLY A 500 -32.19 -13.22 -5.40
C GLY A 500 -31.22 -13.46 -4.24
N ALA A 501 -30.02 -12.87 -4.26
CA ALA A 501 -29.18 -12.79 -3.07
C ALA A 501 -29.76 -11.77 -2.07
N MET A 502 -29.66 -12.05 -0.77
CA MET A 502 -29.74 -10.99 0.25
C MET A 502 -28.43 -10.19 0.20
N ILE A 503 -28.52 -8.87 0.07
CA ILE A 503 -27.42 -7.92 0.24
C ILE A 503 -27.71 -7.08 1.49
N LEU A 504 -26.91 -7.26 2.53
CA LEU A 504 -26.89 -6.35 3.66
C LEU A 504 -25.76 -5.32 3.46
N LEU A 505 -26.10 -4.05 3.62
CA LEU A 505 -25.15 -2.95 3.72
C LEU A 505 -25.28 -2.37 5.14
N SER A 506 -24.16 -1.97 5.74
CA SER A 506 -24.17 -1.14 6.94
C SER A 506 -23.56 0.21 6.63
N GLY A 507 -24.07 1.26 7.28
CA GLY A 507 -23.71 2.65 7.05
C GLY A 507 -23.75 3.46 8.34
N ASP A 508 -23.15 4.65 8.26
CA ASP A 508 -23.48 5.76 9.13
C ASP A 508 -23.14 7.04 8.38
N PHE A 509 -24.17 7.74 7.91
CA PHE A 509 -24.01 9.00 7.19
C PHE A 509 -23.74 10.19 8.13
N ARG A 510 -23.92 10.00 9.45
CA ARG A 510 -23.69 10.99 10.50
C ARG A 510 -22.29 10.85 11.10
N GLN A 511 -21.69 9.65 11.06
CA GLN A 511 -20.29 9.47 11.40
C GLN A 511 -19.43 10.31 10.46
N THR A 512 -18.85 11.36 11.03
CA THR A 512 -17.67 12.02 10.50
C THR A 512 -16.46 11.07 10.64
N VAL A 513 -16.45 9.99 9.86
CA VAL A 513 -15.18 9.50 9.29
C VAL A 513 -14.76 10.56 8.28
N LEU A 514 -14.21 11.62 8.87
CA LEU A 514 -13.69 12.82 8.26
C LEU A 514 -12.88 12.43 7.02
N PRO A 515 -13.26 12.87 5.82
CA PRO A 515 -12.44 12.67 4.64
C PRO A 515 -11.08 13.40 4.69
N ASN A 516 -10.80 14.19 5.74
CA ASN A 516 -9.67 15.13 5.82
C ASN A 516 -9.10 15.38 7.24
N CYS A 517 -9.48 14.60 8.24
CA CYS A 517 -8.96 14.67 9.62
C CYS A 517 -9.09 13.26 10.25
N GLN A 518 -8.56 12.95 11.42
CA GLN A 518 -7.57 13.73 12.20
C GLN A 518 -6.17 13.50 11.60
#